data_AF-A0A3D3X2R2-F1
#
_entry.id   AF-A0A3D3X2R2-F1
#
_cell.length_a   1.000
_cell.length_b   1.000
_cell.length_c   1.000
_cell.angle_alpha   90.00
_cell.angle_beta   90.00
_cell.angle_gamma   90.00
#
_symmetry.space_group_name_H-M   'P 1'
#
loop_
_entity.id
_entity.type
_entity.pdbx_description
1 polymer ?
#
loop_
_entity_poly.entity_id
_entity_poly.type
_entity_poly.pdbx_seq_one_letter_code
_entity_poly.pdbx_strand_id
1 'polypeptide(L)'
;LGMTEGLMRFAGPTFWEDTDRGNLNIFFSPDKDEITPFKERLLGLAKENLILRAKQKYIFSDFEAEYLWELSRNTKEKELAQLTDNIVKFEKMVLELGEIEKEKLDAIIQIREKLRFNSDNPVVVVTSSRQIAVGTKLEVSGKVGDQKTLHQFKAVVMFNSINFMYINLVAQQGSVPPVAKMAQLTLRFKPPRQHTYYQCRLPFEGISPEKMFRLGHSDSVKITEES
;
A
#
# COMPACT_ATOMS: atom_id res chain seq x y z
N LEU A 1 47.54 -0.99 9.74
CA LEU A 1 46.21 -1.65 9.74
C LEU A 1 45.37 -0.90 10.76
N GLY A 2 44.29 -0.18 10.46
CA GLY A 2 43.52 0.00 9.23
C GLY A 2 42.84 1.38 9.23
N MET A 3 42.63 1.96 8.05
CA MET A 3 41.32 1.99 7.36
C MET A 3 40.30 2.96 7.97
N THR A 4 40.63 4.25 8.04
CA THR A 4 39.65 5.35 8.05
C THR A 4 39.96 6.40 6.98
N GLU A 5 40.71 6.04 5.94
CA GLU A 5 40.76 6.79 4.68
C GLU A 5 39.64 6.26 3.77
N GLY A 6 38.44 6.84 3.90
CA GLY A 6 37.31 6.40 3.07
C GLY A 6 35.95 7.02 3.34
N LEU A 7 35.80 8.01 4.22
CA LEU A 7 34.61 8.86 4.22
C LEU A 7 34.80 9.96 3.17
N MET A 8 33.99 9.89 2.12
CA MET A 8 33.99 10.74 0.92
C MET A 8 34.45 12.18 1.20
N ARG A 9 35.56 12.57 0.59
CA ARG A 9 36.03 13.97 0.51
C ARG A 9 35.08 14.77 -0.37
N PHE A 10 33.92 15.18 0.15
CA PHE A 10 32.99 16.11 -0.51
C PHE A 10 33.40 17.57 -0.36
N ALA A 11 34.66 17.89 -0.66
CA ALA A 11 35.15 19.27 -0.58
C ALA A 11 36.06 19.57 -1.77
N GLY A 12 35.46 19.63 -2.96
CA GLY A 12 36.05 20.25 -4.14
C GLY A 12 35.32 21.55 -4.47
N PRO A 13 35.99 22.60 -4.96
CA PRO A 13 35.41 23.94 -5.17
C PRO A 13 34.29 24.00 -6.24
N THR A 14 33.97 22.88 -6.89
CA THR A 14 32.93 22.77 -7.92
C THR A 14 31.83 21.76 -7.60
N PHE A 15 31.77 21.22 -6.37
CA PHE A 15 30.67 20.30 -6.01
C PHE A 15 29.46 21.06 -5.47
N TRP A 16 28.70 21.63 -6.39
CA TRP A 16 27.30 21.99 -6.18
C TRP A 16 26.46 21.02 -7.01
N GLU A 17 26.31 19.79 -6.51
CA GLU A 17 25.29 18.88 -7.04
C GLU A 17 23.99 19.14 -6.27
N ASP A 18 23.22 20.08 -6.82
CA ASP A 18 21.76 20.08 -6.85
C ASP A 18 21.08 19.44 -5.62
N THR A 19 21.07 20.21 -4.51
CA THR A 19 20.27 19.90 -3.32
C THR A 19 19.03 20.77 -3.27
N ASP A 20 18.31 20.82 -4.39
CA ASP A 20 16.98 21.44 -4.50
C ASP A 20 15.89 20.65 -3.74
N ARG A 21 16.29 19.63 -2.95
CA ARG A 21 15.41 18.77 -2.15
C ARG A 21 15.70 18.73 -0.65
N GLY A 22 16.45 19.69 -0.10
CA GLY A 22 16.45 19.98 1.35
C GLY A 22 16.77 18.82 2.30
N ASN A 23 17.25 17.68 1.80
CA ASN A 23 17.70 16.56 2.60
C ASN A 23 19.22 16.54 2.53
N LEU A 24 19.85 17.32 3.42
CA LEU A 24 21.11 16.84 3.99
C LEU A 24 20.78 15.45 4.54
N ASN A 25 21.38 14.40 3.98
CA ASN A 25 21.30 13.07 4.58
C ASN A 25 21.97 13.16 5.94
N ILE A 26 21.18 13.47 6.97
CA ILE A 26 21.56 13.55 8.38
C ILE A 26 22.26 12.28 8.87
N PHE A 27 22.13 11.17 8.14
CA PHE A 27 22.84 9.91 8.35
C PHE A 27 24.32 9.93 7.98
N PHE A 28 24.80 10.94 7.24
CA PHE A 28 26.21 11.17 6.90
C PHE A 28 26.76 12.47 7.51
N SER A 29 25.98 13.13 8.38
CA SER A 29 26.48 14.28 9.13
C SER A 29 27.56 13.81 10.13
N PRO A 30 28.67 14.54 10.29
CA PRO A 30 29.63 14.28 11.37
C PRO A 30 28.97 14.36 12.76
N ASP A 31 27.85 15.09 12.87
CA ASP A 31 27.08 15.27 14.10
C ASP A 31 25.83 14.36 14.17
N LYS A 32 25.80 13.26 13.40
CA LYS A 32 24.67 12.32 13.40
C LYS A 32 24.32 11.83 14.81
N ASP A 33 25.34 11.61 15.64
CA ASP A 33 25.19 11.12 16.99
C ASP A 33 24.60 12.19 17.94
N GLU A 34 24.63 13.47 17.56
CA GLU A 34 24.03 14.59 18.29
C GLU A 34 22.52 14.75 18.03
N ILE A 35 21.97 14.07 17.02
CA ILE A 35 20.55 14.17 16.64
C ILE A 35 19.63 13.64 17.74
N THR A 36 19.98 12.51 18.35
CA THR A 36 19.18 11.89 19.41
C THR A 36 19.20 12.75 20.68
N PRO A 37 20.37 13.17 21.22
CA PRO A 37 20.45 14.13 22.32
C PRO A 37 19.72 15.45 22.02
N PHE A 38 19.81 15.97 20.79
CA PHE A 38 19.10 17.18 20.39
C PHE A 38 17.58 17.02 20.47
N LYS A 39 17.03 15.91 19.98
CA LYS A 39 15.59 15.61 20.05
C LYS A 39 15.10 15.50 21.49
N GLU A 40 15.85 14.80 22.33
CA GLU A 40 15.53 14.66 23.76
C GLU A 40 15.52 16.02 24.46
N ARG A 41 16.53 16.86 24.17
CA ARG A 41 16.62 18.22 24.73
C ARG A 41 15.50 19.12 24.22
N LEU A 42 15.18 19.08 22.92
CA LEU A 42 14.07 19.82 22.34
C LEU A 42 12.73 19.42 22.94
N LEU A 43 12.52 18.11 23.17
CA LEU A 43 11.33 17.58 23.82
C LEU A 43 11.25 18.04 25.29
N GLY A 44 12.37 18.03 26.02
CA GLY A 44 12.45 18.58 27.37
C GLY A 44 12.05 20.05 27.43
N LEU A 45 12.64 20.89 26.57
CA LEU A 45 12.31 22.30 26.47
C LEU A 45 10.84 22.56 26.08
N ALA A 46 10.31 21.76 25.15
CA ALA A 46 8.90 21.85 24.76
C ALA A 46 7.95 21.47 25.91
N LYS A 47 8.27 20.40 26.65
CA LYS A 47 7.54 19.98 27.86
C LYS A 47 7.52 21.11 28.90
N GLU A 48 8.69 21.64 29.23
CA GLU A 48 8.83 22.73 30.21
C GLU A 48 8.01 23.97 29.82
N ASN A 49 8.10 24.40 28.55
CA ASN A 49 7.36 25.56 28.05
C ASN A 49 5.84 25.34 28.11
N LEU A 50 5.38 24.14 27.75
CA LEU A 50 3.96 23.82 27.71
C LEU A 50 3.39 23.70 29.13
N ILE A 51 4.11 23.06 30.06
CA ILE A 51 3.77 23.03 31.48
C ILE A 51 3.67 24.45 32.04
N LEU A 52 4.66 25.30 31.77
CA LEU A 52 4.70 26.67 32.26
C LEU A 52 3.54 27.51 31.71
N ARG A 53 3.22 27.37 30.42
CA ARG A 53 2.05 28.03 29.81
C ARG A 53 0.73 27.51 30.39
N ALA A 54 0.60 26.21 30.64
CA ALA A 54 -0.60 25.62 31.22
C ALA A 54 -0.83 26.13 32.65
N LYS A 55 0.23 26.18 33.47
CA LYS A 55 0.20 26.78 34.81
C LYS A 55 -0.21 28.24 34.79
N GLN A 56 0.37 29.04 33.89
CA GLN A 56 0.06 30.47 33.80
C GLN A 56 -1.36 30.74 33.29
N LYS A 57 -1.83 29.97 32.30
CA LYS A 57 -3.13 30.22 31.66
C LYS A 57 -4.31 29.64 32.44
N TYR A 58 -4.11 28.51 33.13
CA TYR A 58 -5.20 27.77 33.79
C TYR A 58 -4.99 27.60 35.30
N ILE A 59 -3.92 28.16 35.87
CA ILE A 59 -3.61 28.14 37.31
C ILE A 59 -3.51 26.71 37.85
N PHE A 60 -2.87 25.83 37.08
CA PHE A 60 -2.60 24.44 37.51
C PHE A 60 -1.44 24.37 38.50
N SER A 61 -1.50 23.41 39.41
CA SER A 61 -0.36 22.99 40.23
C SER A 61 0.70 22.25 39.40
N ASP A 62 1.89 22.08 39.97
CA ASP A 62 3.00 21.36 39.33
C ASP A 62 2.60 19.94 38.90
N PHE A 63 1.89 19.24 39.77
CA PHE A 63 1.41 17.88 39.53
C PHE A 63 0.36 17.82 38.42
N GLU A 64 -0.61 18.73 38.39
CA GLU A 64 -1.70 18.73 37.40
C GLU A 64 -1.18 19.01 35.97
N ALA A 65 -0.24 19.94 35.83
CA ALA A 65 0.35 20.27 34.54
C ALA A 65 1.23 19.11 33.99
N GLU A 66 1.94 18.42 34.87
CA GLU A 66 2.76 17.26 34.52
C GLU A 66 1.91 16.04 34.17
N TYR A 67 0.84 15.79 34.93
CA TYR A 67 -0.11 14.72 34.65
C TYR A 67 -0.88 14.95 33.33
N LEU A 68 -1.25 16.19 33.00
CA LEU A 68 -1.86 16.53 31.71
C LEU A 68 -0.93 16.21 30.52
N TRP A 69 0.37 16.47 30.67
CA TRP A 69 1.37 16.13 29.66
C TRP A 69 1.49 14.61 29.46
N GLU A 70 1.53 13.86 30.55
CA GLU A 70 1.55 12.38 30.51
C GLU A 70 0.28 11.81 29.89
N LEU A 71 -0.89 12.34 30.24
CA LEU A 71 -2.17 11.96 29.63
C LEU A 71 -2.17 12.24 28.12
N SER A 72 -1.65 13.40 27.67
CA SER A 72 -1.57 13.73 26.24
C SER A 72 -0.70 12.74 25.46
N ARG A 73 0.42 12.29 26.04
CA ARG A 73 1.29 11.26 25.45
C ARG A 73 0.65 9.88 25.44
N ASN A 74 0.09 9.46 26.57
CA ASN A 74 -0.59 8.18 26.70
C ASN A 74 -1.80 8.07 25.77
N THR A 75 -2.52 9.17 25.53
CA THR A 75 -3.63 9.21 24.56
C THR A 75 -3.12 9.04 23.14
N LYS A 76 -2.04 9.71 22.72
CA LYS A 76 -1.47 9.55 21.36
C LYS A 76 -0.87 8.16 21.12
N GLU A 77 -0.18 7.59 22.10
CA GLU A 77 0.39 6.25 22.01
C GLU A 77 -0.71 5.17 22.00
N LYS A 78 -1.77 5.34 22.81
CA LYS A 78 -2.96 4.46 22.76
C LYS A 78 -3.75 4.62 21.47
N GLU A 79 -3.90 5.82 20.93
CA GLU A 79 -4.56 6.07 19.64
C GLU A 79 -3.79 5.40 18.48
N LEU A 80 -2.45 5.49 18.47
CA LEU A 80 -1.61 4.86 17.45
C LEU A 80 -1.57 3.33 17.59
N ALA A 81 -1.54 2.82 18.82
CA ALA A 81 -1.62 1.39 19.11
C ALA A 81 -3.01 0.83 18.76
N GLN A 82 -4.09 1.56 19.07
CA GLN A 82 -5.45 1.20 18.65
C GLN A 82 -5.60 1.27 17.14
N LEU A 83 -5.03 2.27 16.46
CA LEU A 83 -5.07 2.37 15.00
C LEU A 83 -4.34 1.19 14.34
N THR A 84 -3.15 0.85 14.84
CA THR A 84 -2.34 -0.27 14.33
C THR A 84 -3.00 -1.62 14.63
N ASP A 85 -3.54 -1.81 15.84
CA ASP A 85 -4.25 -3.03 16.23
C ASP A 85 -5.58 -3.16 15.47
N ASN A 86 -6.27 -2.06 15.19
CA ASN A 86 -7.45 -2.02 14.32
C ASN A 86 -7.11 -2.32 12.85
N ILE A 87 -5.96 -1.88 12.34
CA ILE A 87 -5.49 -2.20 10.98
C ILE A 87 -5.17 -3.70 10.88
N VAL A 88 -4.42 -4.26 11.83
CA VAL A 88 -4.07 -5.69 11.86
C VAL A 88 -5.31 -6.56 12.08
N LYS A 89 -6.25 -6.15 12.95
CA LYS A 89 -7.53 -6.82 13.14
C LYS A 89 -8.45 -6.68 11.92
N PHE A 90 -8.44 -5.56 11.23
CA PHE A 90 -9.20 -5.37 9.99
C PHE A 90 -8.66 -6.25 8.87
N GLU A 91 -7.35 -6.30 8.67
CA GLU A 91 -6.72 -7.21 7.70
C GLU A 91 -7.01 -8.67 8.03
N LYS A 92 -6.93 -9.04 9.31
CA LYS A 92 -7.24 -10.40 9.77
C LYS A 92 -8.74 -10.73 9.65
N MET A 93 -9.65 -9.81 9.98
CA MET A 93 -11.10 -9.99 9.78
C MET A 93 -11.46 -10.05 8.28
N VAL A 94 -10.82 -9.26 7.43
CA VAL A 94 -11.01 -9.29 5.97
C VAL A 94 -10.49 -10.61 5.37
N LEU A 95 -9.47 -11.23 5.97
CA LEU A 95 -8.96 -12.55 5.58
C LEU A 95 -9.79 -13.72 6.15
N GLU A 96 -10.35 -13.58 7.35
CA GLU A 96 -11.11 -14.64 8.05
C GLU A 96 -12.61 -14.65 7.72
N LEU A 97 -13.17 -13.53 7.22
CA LEU A 97 -14.55 -13.46 6.79
C LEU A 97 -14.70 -14.10 5.39
N GLY A 98 -15.17 -15.35 5.38
CA GLY A 98 -15.90 -15.92 4.24
C GLY A 98 -17.17 -15.12 3.92
N GLU A 99 -18.03 -15.65 3.03
CA GLU A 99 -19.17 -14.94 2.39
C GLU A 99 -19.75 -13.75 3.18
N ILE A 100 -19.25 -12.56 2.86
CA ILE A 100 -19.63 -11.30 3.50
C ILE A 100 -21.03 -10.89 3.02
N GLU A 101 -21.89 -10.52 3.98
CA GLU A 101 -23.21 -9.91 3.72
C GLU A 101 -23.10 -8.70 2.78
N LYS A 102 -24.01 -8.60 1.81
CA LYS A 102 -23.97 -7.61 0.72
C LYS A 102 -23.75 -6.16 1.21
N GLU A 103 -24.39 -5.77 2.30
CA GLU A 103 -24.32 -4.41 2.86
C GLU A 103 -22.92 -4.08 3.41
N LYS A 104 -22.24 -5.07 4.02
CA LYS A 104 -20.86 -4.93 4.50
C LYS A 104 -19.86 -4.90 3.35
N LEU A 105 -20.12 -5.69 2.30
CA LEU A 105 -19.32 -5.66 1.07
C LEU A 105 -19.38 -4.28 0.41
N ASP A 106 -20.59 -3.71 0.28
CA ASP A 106 -20.79 -2.38 -0.29
C ASP A 106 -20.07 -1.28 0.51
N ALA A 107 -20.11 -1.36 1.85
CA ALA A 107 -19.37 -0.45 2.71
C ALA A 107 -17.85 -0.54 2.52
N ILE A 108 -17.30 -1.76 2.39
CA ILE A 108 -15.86 -1.97 2.18
C ILE A 108 -15.43 -1.43 0.82
N ILE A 109 -16.23 -1.64 -0.23
CA ILE A 109 -15.98 -1.07 -1.56
C ILE A 109 -15.89 0.46 -1.47
N GLN A 110 -16.86 1.10 -0.81
CA GLN A 110 -16.84 2.57 -0.65
C GLN A 110 -15.65 3.08 0.18
N ILE A 111 -15.27 2.38 1.24
CA ILE A 111 -14.10 2.73 2.05
C ILE A 111 -12.83 2.67 1.20
N ARG A 112 -12.68 1.60 0.40
CA ARG A 112 -11.52 1.42 -0.49
C ARG A 112 -11.41 2.54 -1.52
N GLU A 113 -12.52 2.95 -2.11
CA GLU A 113 -12.57 4.07 -3.05
C GLU A 113 -12.16 5.39 -2.37
N LYS A 114 -12.73 5.70 -1.20
CA LYS A 114 -12.42 6.92 -0.44
C LYS A 114 -10.96 7.01 -0.02
N LEU A 115 -10.38 5.88 0.43
CA LEU A 115 -8.99 5.80 0.85
C LEU A 115 -7.99 5.63 -0.31
N ARG A 116 -8.47 5.52 -1.56
CA ARG A 116 -7.65 5.25 -2.75
C ARG A 116 -6.73 4.04 -2.55
N PHE A 117 -7.25 2.97 -1.94
CA PHE A 117 -6.52 1.72 -1.71
C PHE A 117 -6.69 0.78 -2.91
N ASN A 118 -6.34 1.28 -4.09
CA ASN A 118 -6.38 0.54 -5.33
C ASN A 118 -5.16 0.87 -6.19
N SER A 119 -4.97 0.12 -7.28
CA SER A 119 -3.82 0.27 -8.16
C SER A 119 -3.71 1.63 -8.85
N ASP A 120 -4.76 2.47 -8.84
CA ASP A 120 -4.67 3.83 -9.40
C ASP A 120 -3.86 4.79 -8.51
N ASN A 121 -3.68 4.44 -7.24
CA ASN A 121 -2.83 5.22 -6.34
C ASN A 121 -1.35 4.95 -6.68
N PRO A 122 -0.58 5.96 -7.12
CA PRO A 122 0.81 5.78 -7.54
C PRO A 122 1.74 5.32 -6.41
N VAL A 123 1.32 5.48 -5.14
CA VAL A 123 2.12 5.13 -3.96
C VAL A 123 1.82 3.71 -3.47
N VAL A 124 0.75 3.07 -3.94
CA VAL A 124 0.33 1.73 -3.49
C VAL A 124 1.07 0.65 -4.27
N VAL A 125 1.88 -0.14 -3.57
CA VAL A 125 2.42 -1.39 -4.12
C VAL A 125 1.33 -2.45 -4.09
N VAL A 126 1.03 -3.03 -5.25
CA VAL A 126 -0.01 -4.07 -5.37
C VAL A 126 0.53 -5.41 -4.87
N THR A 127 -0.01 -5.89 -3.76
CA THR A 127 0.36 -7.16 -3.10
C THR A 127 -0.69 -8.25 -3.27
N SER A 128 -1.97 -7.88 -3.46
CA SER A 128 -3.09 -8.82 -3.68
C SER A 128 -3.91 -8.44 -4.91
N SER A 129 -4.51 -9.42 -5.61
CA SER A 129 -5.38 -9.14 -6.75
C SER A 129 -6.64 -8.35 -6.37
N ARG A 130 -7.00 -8.33 -5.08
CA ARG A 130 -8.06 -7.48 -4.54
C ARG A 130 -7.77 -6.00 -4.68
N GLN A 131 -6.52 -5.58 -4.84
CA GLN A 131 -6.14 -4.16 -4.95
C GLN A 131 -6.20 -3.62 -6.39
N ILE A 132 -6.47 -4.46 -7.39
CA ILE A 132 -6.60 -4.03 -8.80
C ILE A 132 -7.82 -3.09 -8.94
N ALA A 133 -7.65 -1.95 -9.59
CA ALA A 133 -8.73 -0.98 -9.79
C ALA A 133 -9.71 -1.44 -10.89
N VAL A 134 -10.98 -1.05 -10.77
CA VAL A 134 -11.98 -1.23 -11.83
C VAL A 134 -11.57 -0.40 -13.05
N GLY A 135 -11.80 -0.92 -14.26
CA GLY A 135 -11.36 -0.31 -15.52
C GLY A 135 -9.91 -0.60 -15.91
N THR A 136 -9.14 -1.29 -15.06
CA THR A 136 -7.77 -1.71 -15.39
C THR A 136 -7.78 -2.64 -16.59
N LYS A 137 -6.97 -2.33 -17.61
CA LYS A 137 -6.75 -3.18 -18.78
C LYS A 137 -5.80 -4.32 -18.42
N LEU A 138 -6.20 -5.54 -18.76
CA LEU A 138 -5.48 -6.76 -18.43
C LEU A 138 -5.04 -7.48 -19.70
N GLU A 139 -3.81 -8.00 -19.65
CA GLU A 139 -3.34 -9.06 -20.55
C GLU A 139 -3.54 -10.39 -19.83
N VAL A 140 -4.45 -11.19 -20.35
CA VAL A 140 -4.82 -12.47 -19.75
C VAL A 140 -4.19 -13.58 -20.57
N SER A 141 -3.59 -14.55 -19.88
CA SER A 141 -3.08 -15.76 -20.52
C SER A 141 -3.51 -17.01 -19.77
N GLY A 142 -3.80 -18.07 -20.50
CA GLY A 142 -4.26 -19.33 -19.91
C GLY A 142 -3.98 -20.52 -20.82
N LYS A 143 -3.92 -21.70 -20.19
CA LYS A 143 -3.78 -22.99 -20.88
C LYS A 143 -5.09 -23.76 -20.78
N VAL A 144 -5.42 -24.47 -21.85
CA VAL A 144 -6.59 -25.36 -21.91
C VAL A 144 -6.12 -26.78 -21.61
N GLY A 145 -6.39 -27.28 -20.40
CA GLY A 145 -5.91 -28.59 -19.95
C GLY A 145 -4.38 -28.73 -20.03
N ASP A 146 -3.90 -29.89 -20.47
CA ASP A 146 -2.46 -30.19 -20.66
C ASP A 146 -1.88 -29.68 -21.98
N GLN A 147 -2.64 -28.90 -22.77
CA GLN A 147 -2.12 -28.37 -24.02
C GLN A 147 -1.03 -27.32 -23.77
N LYS A 148 0.11 -27.44 -24.48
CA LYS A 148 1.23 -26.49 -24.42
C LYS A 148 0.90 -25.11 -25.01
N THR A 149 -0.20 -25.00 -25.75
CA THR A 149 -0.62 -23.75 -26.40
C THR A 149 -1.17 -22.77 -25.37
N LEU A 150 -0.44 -21.67 -25.19
CA LEU A 150 -0.86 -20.55 -24.36
C LEU A 150 -1.78 -19.64 -25.18
N HIS A 151 -3.01 -19.47 -24.72
CA HIS A 151 -3.92 -18.49 -25.30
C HIS A 151 -3.74 -17.15 -24.60
N GLN A 152 -3.56 -16.07 -25.36
CA GLN A 152 -3.44 -14.71 -24.85
C GLN A 152 -4.59 -13.86 -25.38
N PHE A 153 -5.18 -13.06 -24.50
CA PHE A 153 -6.28 -12.16 -24.84
C PHE A 153 -6.31 -10.94 -23.94
N LYS A 154 -7.06 -9.91 -24.34
CA LYS A 154 -7.20 -8.65 -23.59
C LYS A 154 -8.54 -8.62 -22.87
N ALA A 155 -8.53 -8.14 -21.63
CA ALA A 155 -9.72 -7.99 -20.81
C ALA A 155 -9.70 -6.66 -20.06
N VAL A 156 -10.85 -6.28 -19.51
CA VAL A 156 -11.00 -5.14 -18.61
C VAL A 156 -11.66 -5.61 -17.33
N VAL A 157 -11.16 -5.12 -16.20
CA VAL A 157 -11.80 -5.35 -14.90
C VAL A 157 -13.11 -4.56 -14.85
N MET A 158 -14.24 -5.28 -14.79
CA MET A 158 -15.56 -4.66 -14.65
C MET A 158 -15.92 -4.44 -13.20
N PHE A 159 -15.58 -5.41 -12.34
CA PHE A 159 -15.84 -5.32 -10.91
C PHE A 159 -14.77 -6.09 -10.14
N ASN A 160 -14.35 -5.55 -8.99
CA ASN A 160 -13.35 -6.19 -8.14
C ASN A 160 -13.83 -6.16 -6.69
N SER A 161 -14.49 -7.25 -6.29
CA SER A 161 -15.02 -7.42 -4.94
C SER A 161 -14.01 -8.14 -4.04
N ILE A 162 -14.40 -8.43 -2.80
CA ILE A 162 -13.55 -9.18 -1.86
C ILE A 162 -13.46 -10.65 -2.23
N ASN A 163 -14.56 -11.21 -2.76
CA ASN A 163 -14.69 -12.65 -3.02
C ASN A 163 -14.26 -12.99 -4.45
N PHE A 164 -14.70 -12.17 -5.41
CA PHE A 164 -14.47 -12.41 -6.83
C PHE A 164 -14.10 -11.15 -7.60
N MET A 165 -13.26 -11.35 -8.60
CA MET A 165 -13.03 -10.40 -9.67
C MET A 165 -13.85 -10.78 -10.89
N TYR A 166 -14.49 -9.80 -11.51
CA TYR A 166 -15.23 -9.96 -12.75
C TYR A 166 -14.52 -9.22 -13.86
N ILE A 167 -14.18 -9.96 -14.91
CA ILE A 167 -13.54 -9.42 -16.10
C ILE A 167 -14.44 -9.59 -17.32
N ASN A 168 -14.37 -8.63 -18.24
CA ASN A 168 -14.99 -8.74 -19.55
C ASN A 168 -13.91 -8.76 -20.63
N LEU A 169 -14.13 -9.57 -21.67
CA LEU A 169 -13.21 -9.66 -22.79
C LEU A 169 -13.35 -8.42 -23.67
N VAL A 170 -12.22 -7.86 -24.09
CA VAL A 170 -12.23 -6.83 -25.13
C VAL A 170 -12.43 -7.55 -26.46
N ALA A 171 -13.41 -7.13 -27.26
CA ALA A 171 -13.70 -7.74 -28.55
C ALA A 171 -12.41 -7.84 -29.39
N GLN A 172 -12.02 -9.07 -29.74
CA GLN A 172 -10.90 -9.34 -30.63
C GLN A 172 -11.45 -9.73 -32.00
N GLN A 173 -10.81 -9.28 -33.08
CA GLN A 173 -11.11 -9.75 -34.44
C GLN A 173 -10.57 -11.18 -34.57
N GLY A 174 -11.39 -12.16 -34.19
CA GLY A 174 -11.03 -13.58 -34.17
C GLY A 174 -11.69 -14.33 -33.02
N SER A 175 -11.82 -15.65 -33.19
CA SER A 175 -12.49 -16.61 -32.29
C SER A 175 -12.48 -16.22 -30.80
N VAL A 176 -13.65 -16.32 -30.15
CA VAL A 176 -13.80 -16.14 -28.71
C VAL A 176 -12.84 -17.10 -27.97
N PRO A 177 -11.96 -16.61 -27.08
CA PRO A 177 -11.06 -17.47 -26.33
C PRO A 177 -11.84 -18.47 -25.47
N PRO A 178 -11.41 -19.74 -25.37
CA PRO A 178 -12.11 -20.77 -24.60
C PRO A 178 -11.82 -20.66 -23.09
N VAL A 179 -12.08 -19.48 -22.50
CA VAL A 179 -11.77 -19.14 -21.10
C VAL A 179 -12.41 -20.14 -20.14
N ALA A 180 -13.63 -20.61 -20.43
CA ALA A 180 -14.35 -21.60 -19.63
C ALA A 180 -13.65 -22.97 -19.51
N LYS A 181 -12.68 -23.26 -20.38
CA LYS A 181 -11.90 -24.51 -20.34
C LYS A 181 -10.53 -24.33 -19.66
N MET A 182 -10.24 -23.14 -19.13
CA MET A 182 -8.99 -22.82 -18.47
C MET A 182 -9.21 -22.88 -16.95
N ALA A 183 -8.50 -23.75 -16.25
CA ALA A 183 -8.62 -23.87 -14.79
C ALA A 183 -7.99 -22.66 -14.05
N GLN A 184 -6.92 -22.10 -14.62
CA GLN A 184 -6.21 -20.94 -14.06
C GLN A 184 -5.84 -19.96 -15.17
N LEU A 185 -5.92 -18.67 -14.83
CA LEU A 185 -5.53 -17.56 -15.69
C LEU A 185 -4.38 -16.79 -15.04
N THR A 186 -3.41 -16.40 -15.85
CA THR A 186 -2.36 -15.47 -15.46
C THR A 186 -2.74 -14.09 -15.98
N LEU A 187 -2.92 -13.14 -15.07
CA LEU A 187 -3.19 -11.74 -15.37
C LEU A 187 -1.89 -10.96 -15.32
N ARG A 188 -1.60 -10.17 -16.36
CA ARG A 188 -0.54 -9.16 -16.37
C ARG A 188 -1.18 -7.80 -16.60
N PHE A 189 -0.77 -6.79 -15.82
CA PHE A 189 -1.31 -5.45 -15.95
C PHE A 189 -0.30 -4.39 -15.50
N LYS A 190 -0.49 -3.17 -16.03
CA LYS A 190 0.24 -1.97 -15.62
C LYS A 190 -0.76 -0.92 -15.18
N PRO A 191 -0.74 -0.49 -13.91
CA PRO A 191 -1.63 0.56 -13.46
C PRO A 191 -1.31 1.89 -14.16
N PRO A 192 -2.31 2.76 -14.45
CA PRO A 192 -2.11 3.93 -15.32
C PRO A 192 -1.07 4.94 -14.83
N ARG A 193 -0.85 5.01 -13.52
CA ARG A 193 0.02 5.98 -12.85
C ARG A 193 1.27 5.34 -12.24
N GLN A 194 1.53 4.08 -12.57
CA GLN A 194 2.69 3.33 -12.09
C GLN A 194 3.51 2.83 -13.26
N HIS A 195 4.83 2.75 -13.07
CA HIS A 195 5.75 2.24 -14.08
C HIS A 195 5.99 0.73 -13.98
N THR A 196 5.37 0.07 -13.00
CA THR A 196 5.56 -1.34 -12.68
C THR A 196 4.51 -2.24 -13.32
N TYR A 197 4.95 -3.36 -13.89
CA TYR A 197 4.07 -4.44 -14.36
C TYR A 197 3.88 -5.49 -13.27
N TYR A 198 2.63 -5.76 -12.94
CA TYR A 198 2.25 -6.78 -11.98
C TYR A 198 1.69 -8.00 -12.70
N GLN A 199 1.95 -9.17 -12.11
CA GLN A 199 1.42 -10.44 -12.58
C GLN A 199 0.87 -11.27 -11.42
N CYS A 200 -0.34 -11.79 -11.56
CA CYS A 200 -0.91 -12.73 -10.60
C CYS A 200 -1.60 -13.90 -11.30
N ARG A 201 -1.72 -15.02 -10.60
CA ARG A 201 -2.42 -16.22 -11.09
C ARG A 201 -3.71 -16.38 -10.33
N LEU A 202 -4.83 -16.40 -11.04
CA LEU A 202 -6.15 -16.48 -10.46
C LEU A 202 -6.88 -17.74 -10.96
N PRO A 203 -7.58 -18.47 -10.07
CA PRO A 203 -8.42 -19.57 -10.49
C PRO A 203 -9.66 -19.05 -11.24
N PHE A 204 -10.08 -19.78 -12.26
CA PHE A 204 -11.35 -19.51 -12.94
C PHE A 204 -12.49 -20.17 -12.15
N GLU A 205 -13.53 -19.39 -11.85
CA GLU A 205 -14.63 -19.84 -10.98
C GLU A 205 -15.99 -19.85 -11.65
N GLY A 206 -16.09 -19.43 -12.91
CA GLY A 206 -17.33 -19.54 -13.70
C GLY A 206 -17.69 -18.26 -14.44
N ILE A 207 -18.94 -18.19 -14.89
CA ILE A 207 -19.47 -17.07 -15.66
C ILE A 207 -20.68 -16.51 -14.92
N SER A 208 -20.75 -15.19 -14.79
CA SER A 208 -21.90 -14.50 -14.19
C SER A 208 -23.13 -14.55 -15.11
N PRO A 209 -24.35 -14.32 -14.58
CA PRO A 209 -25.56 -14.19 -15.40
C PRO A 209 -25.44 -13.11 -16.50
N GLU A 210 -24.63 -12.09 -16.26
CA GLU A 210 -24.33 -10.99 -17.20
C GLU A 210 -23.19 -11.32 -18.19
N LYS A 211 -22.81 -12.60 -18.31
CA LYS A 211 -21.74 -13.10 -19.20
C LYS A 211 -20.32 -12.59 -18.88
N MET A 212 -20.07 -12.14 -17.63
CA MET A 212 -18.72 -11.79 -17.19
C MET A 212 -17.98 -13.00 -16.65
N PHE A 213 -16.66 -13.06 -16.84
CA PHE A 213 -15.84 -14.15 -16.31
C PHE A 213 -15.50 -13.89 -14.85
N ARG A 214 -15.85 -14.83 -13.98
CA ARG A 214 -15.63 -14.79 -12.53
C ARG A 214 -14.31 -15.47 -12.19
N LEU A 215 -13.43 -14.74 -11.52
CA LEU A 215 -12.13 -15.21 -11.06
C LEU A 215 -12.05 -15.12 -9.54
N GLY A 216 -11.44 -16.13 -8.92
CA GLY A 216 -11.07 -16.09 -7.51
C GLY A 216 -9.87 -15.17 -7.28
N HIS A 217 -9.61 -14.83 -6.02
CA HIS A 217 -8.47 -13.98 -5.66
C HIS A 217 -7.20 -14.76 -5.37
N SER A 218 -6.07 -14.04 -5.43
CA SER A 218 -4.76 -14.53 -5.01
C SER A 218 -4.06 -13.43 -4.24
N ASP A 219 -3.45 -13.83 -3.13
CA ASP A 219 -2.60 -12.97 -2.28
C ASP A 219 -1.14 -13.01 -2.71
N SER A 220 -0.86 -13.60 -3.88
CA SER A 220 0.46 -13.63 -4.49
C SER A 220 0.46 -12.84 -5.80
N VAL A 221 0.91 -11.59 -5.70
CA VAL A 221 1.19 -10.74 -6.86
C VAL A 221 2.71 -10.62 -7.03
N LYS A 222 3.19 -10.87 -8.23
CA LYS A 222 4.61 -10.73 -8.62
C LYS A 222 4.81 -9.45 -9.40
N ILE A 223 5.88 -8.73 -9.09
CA ILE A 223 6.39 -7.66 -9.96
C ILE A 223 7.19 -8.34 -11.08
N THR A 224 6.87 -8.01 -12.32
CA THR A 224 7.46 -8.65 -13.51
C THR A 224 8.46 -7.75 -14.22
N GLU A 225 8.18 -6.45 -14.27
CA GLU A 225 9.06 -5.44 -14.87
C GLU A 225 8.85 -4.11 -14.12
N GLU A 226 9.93 -3.37 -13.90
CA GLU A 226 9.90 -1.96 -13.49
C GLU A 226 10.49 -1.14 -14.65
N SER A 227 9.67 -0.26 -15.24
CA SER A 227 10.07 0.65 -16.33
C SER A 227 10.58 1.98 -15.81
#